data_AF-A0A925JS33-F1
#
_entry.id   AF-A0A925JS33-F1
#
_cell.length_a   1.000
_cell.length_b   1.000
_cell.length_c   1.000
_cell.angle_alpha   90.00
_cell.angle_beta   90.00
_cell.angle_gamma   90.00
#
_symmetry.space_group_name_H-M   'P 1'
#
loop_
_entity.id
_entity.type
_entity.pdbx_description
1 polymer ?
#
loop_
_entity_poly.entity_id
_entity_poly.type
_entity_poly.pdbx_seq_one_letter_code
_entity_poly.pdbx_strand_id
1 'polypeptide(L)'
;MKFCRMPSHLSLVPALLVFLAAGPPVCAAQNAVLRWNDVILKTIRATSTPPPLASRALAMAHTAMFDAWAAYDANANGTRLGGRLRQSEPLRTQENKVQAISFAAYRVLLDLYPMQKQEFDELMRSLGFDPAFQDANFVNPSGIGNTAAAAVLEFRHADGSNQLGNLGGGPYSDYTNYRPVNSPDSVTDIGHWQPLTLPNKKVQTFLVPHWGRVIPFALLTGSQFRPGPPPGADTSLFGERVNEIRQLSAQLDDRTQMIAEFWEDGAGTETPPGHWNRFAHEISIRDSHTLDEDVRMFFVLTGAAFDGGIAAWDSKVVYDCVRPVTAIRSLFRGQRILGWAGPGKGVATISGEDWQPYLTITPPFSEYVSGHSTFSAASAEVLMRFTGSDKFVKKIVFEPGSSRMDPKVSPRVATTLHWASFSEAADQAGFSRRVGGIHFEEGDMRGRTLGRIVGVTAWQKYQEYLGTSGSLVSSVRPEQQR
;
A
#
# COMPACT_ATOMS: atom_id res chain seq x y z
N MET A 1 74.43 19.91 59.24
CA MET A 1 73.63 20.77 58.33
C MET A 1 72.50 19.93 57.74
N LYS A 2 71.32 20.53 57.65
CA LYS A 2 70.00 19.92 57.40
C LYS A 2 69.97 18.95 56.22
N PHE A 3 69.40 17.75 56.40
CA PHE A 3 68.56 17.10 55.38
C PHE A 3 67.48 16.28 56.09
N CYS A 4 66.23 16.70 55.89
CA CYS A 4 65.02 16.14 56.47
C CYS A 4 64.52 14.99 55.58
N ARG A 5 64.14 13.85 56.15
CA ARG A 5 63.52 12.71 55.47
C ARG A 5 62.08 12.51 55.98
N MET A 6 61.12 12.68 55.06
CA MET A 6 59.78 12.06 54.91
C MET A 6 58.75 12.17 56.07
N PRO A 7 57.45 12.39 55.75
CA PRO A 7 56.64 11.33 55.14
C PRO A 7 55.76 11.74 53.95
N SER A 8 55.54 10.73 53.12
CA SER A 8 54.61 10.63 52.01
C SER A 8 53.14 10.61 52.47
N HIS A 9 52.35 11.55 51.99
CA HIS A 9 50.89 11.43 51.92
C HIS A 9 50.45 11.62 50.46
N LEU A 10 50.22 10.51 49.76
CA LEU A 10 49.47 10.51 48.50
C LEU A 10 48.01 10.82 48.84
N SER A 11 47.54 12.01 48.47
CA SER A 11 46.10 12.28 48.41
C SER A 11 45.58 11.74 47.08
N LEU A 12 44.76 10.69 47.14
CA LEU A 12 43.95 10.22 46.01
C LEU A 12 42.89 11.29 45.71
N VAL A 13 43.07 12.01 44.59
CA VAL A 13 41.99 12.79 43.97
C VAL A 13 41.10 11.79 43.22
N PRO A 14 39.79 11.70 43.50
CA PRO A 14 38.92 10.87 42.68
C PRO A 14 38.80 11.51 41.30
N ALA A 15 39.24 10.79 40.27
CA ALA A 15 39.01 11.17 38.89
C ALA A 15 37.50 11.17 38.62
N LEU A 16 36.92 12.36 38.49
CA LEU A 16 35.55 12.54 38.04
C LEU A 16 35.50 12.15 36.55
N LEU A 17 35.20 10.88 36.27
CA LEU A 17 34.85 10.41 34.93
C LEU A 17 33.54 11.10 34.53
N VAL A 18 33.65 12.20 33.78
CA VAL A 18 32.54 12.77 33.04
C VAL A 18 32.18 11.75 31.96
N PHE A 19 31.16 10.93 32.23
CA PHE A 19 30.43 10.26 31.17
C PHE A 19 29.77 11.36 30.34
N LEU A 20 30.40 11.72 29.22
CA LEU A 20 29.67 12.30 28.09
C LEU A 20 28.66 11.25 27.66
N ALA A 21 27.45 11.35 28.21
CA ALA A 21 26.30 10.66 27.65
C ALA A 21 26.21 11.13 26.20
N ALA A 22 26.56 10.24 25.27
CA ALA A 22 26.16 10.42 23.89
C ALA A 22 24.65 10.57 23.91
N GLY A 23 24.16 11.79 23.62
CA GLY A 23 22.74 12.00 23.42
C GLY A 23 22.21 11.02 22.37
N PRO A 24 20.90 10.74 22.36
CA PRO A 24 20.31 9.95 21.27
C PRO A 24 20.80 10.53 19.94
N PRO A 25 21.11 9.68 18.94
CA PRO A 25 21.56 10.18 17.64
C PRO A 25 20.55 11.24 17.19
N VAL A 26 21.05 12.45 16.92
CA VAL A 26 20.26 13.49 16.27
C VAL A 26 19.70 12.83 15.02
N CYS A 27 18.40 12.57 14.99
CA CYS A 27 17.74 12.00 13.82
C CYS A 27 18.10 12.93 12.65
N ALA A 28 18.88 12.43 11.70
CA ALA A 28 19.21 13.21 10.51
C ALA A 28 17.88 13.70 9.92
N ALA A 29 17.79 14.99 9.60
CA ALA A 29 16.56 15.55 9.06
C ALA A 29 16.12 14.72 7.85
N GLN A 30 14.87 14.24 7.87
CA GLN A 30 14.31 13.45 6.76
C GLN A 30 14.47 14.20 5.43
N ASN A 31 14.84 13.49 4.37
CA ASN A 31 14.94 14.08 3.05
C ASN A 31 13.56 14.46 2.49
N ALA A 32 13.53 15.26 1.41
CA ALA A 32 12.29 15.79 0.87
C ALA A 32 11.30 14.72 0.39
N VAL A 33 11.78 13.59 -0.16
CA VAL A 33 10.90 12.50 -0.62
C VAL A 33 10.15 11.88 0.56
N LEU A 34 10.83 11.61 1.67
CA LEU A 34 10.19 11.10 2.89
C LEU A 34 9.15 12.07 3.46
N ARG A 35 9.48 13.37 3.49
CA ARG A 35 8.56 14.42 3.98
C ARG A 35 7.30 14.54 3.12
N TRP A 36 7.44 14.47 1.79
CA TRP A 36 6.30 14.43 0.88
C TRP A 36 5.51 13.13 1.03
N ASN A 37 6.18 11.97 1.15
CA ASN A 37 5.52 10.70 1.41
C ASN A 37 4.64 10.76 2.68
N ASP A 38 5.14 11.32 3.77
CA ASP A 38 4.38 11.47 5.01
C ASP A 38 3.13 12.34 4.84
N VAL A 39 3.24 13.45 4.08
CA VAL A 39 2.10 14.31 3.73
C VAL A 39 1.09 13.58 2.85
N ILE A 40 1.54 12.76 1.89
CA ILE A 40 0.64 11.95 1.05
C ILE A 40 -0.12 10.93 1.90
N LEU A 41 0.59 10.17 2.76
CA LEU A 41 -0.03 9.19 3.64
C LEU A 41 -0.98 9.85 4.65
N LYS A 42 -0.62 11.01 5.20
CA LYS A 42 -1.51 11.82 6.06
C LYS A 42 -2.78 12.23 5.32
N THR A 43 -2.64 12.65 4.07
CA THR A 43 -3.76 13.05 3.21
C THR A 43 -4.70 11.88 2.92
N ILE A 44 -4.16 10.70 2.57
CA ILE A 44 -4.94 9.48 2.34
C ILE A 44 -5.76 9.11 3.59
N ARG A 45 -5.12 9.14 4.77
CA ARG A 45 -5.81 8.92 6.06
C ARG A 45 -6.93 9.92 6.28
N ALA A 46 -6.62 11.22 6.17
CA ALA A 46 -7.55 12.31 6.45
C ALA A 46 -8.77 12.32 5.51
N THR A 47 -8.58 11.89 4.26
CA THR A 47 -9.64 11.83 3.24
C THR A 47 -10.31 10.47 3.14
N SER A 48 -9.85 9.48 3.91
CA SER A 48 -10.29 8.07 3.79
C SER A 48 -10.26 7.59 2.33
N THR A 49 -9.21 7.96 1.58
CA THR A 49 -9.10 7.62 0.15
C THR A 49 -9.09 6.09 -0.01
N PRO A 50 -9.95 5.50 -0.85
CA PRO A 50 -10.04 4.05 -0.98
C PRO A 50 -8.82 3.46 -1.72
N PRO A 51 -8.53 2.15 -1.55
CA PRO A 51 -7.26 1.55 -1.99
C PRO A 51 -6.88 1.79 -3.47
N PRO A 52 -7.79 1.66 -4.47
CA PRO A 52 -7.42 1.93 -5.87
C PRO A 52 -6.99 3.38 -6.09
N LEU A 53 -7.75 4.33 -5.53
CA LEU A 53 -7.44 5.75 -5.65
C LEU A 53 -6.17 6.11 -4.86
N ALA A 54 -5.96 5.49 -3.70
CA ALA A 54 -4.77 5.71 -2.88
C ALA A 54 -3.50 5.22 -3.56
N SER A 55 -3.51 4.02 -4.17
CA SER A 55 -2.35 3.53 -4.93
C SER A 55 -2.04 4.41 -6.13
N ARG A 56 -3.06 4.92 -6.84
CA ARG A 56 -2.89 5.87 -7.94
C ARG A 56 -2.34 7.23 -7.47
N ALA A 57 -2.85 7.77 -6.37
CA ALA A 57 -2.37 9.05 -5.83
C ALA A 57 -0.89 8.96 -5.43
N LEU A 58 -0.50 7.87 -4.74
CA LEU A 58 0.90 7.58 -4.43
C LEU A 58 1.74 7.47 -5.71
N ALA A 59 1.29 6.67 -6.68
CA ALA A 59 2.01 6.49 -7.94
C ALA A 59 2.16 7.79 -8.74
N MET A 60 1.13 8.64 -8.80
CA MET A 60 1.19 9.91 -9.50
C MET A 60 2.19 10.88 -8.86
N ALA A 61 2.12 11.05 -7.54
CA ALA A 61 3.00 11.97 -6.83
C ALA A 61 4.47 11.51 -6.93
N HIS A 62 4.74 10.21 -6.69
CA HIS A 62 6.08 9.65 -6.77
C HIS A 62 6.61 9.56 -8.21
N THR A 63 5.75 9.39 -9.22
CA THR A 63 6.15 9.51 -10.63
C THR A 63 6.53 10.94 -10.99
N ALA A 64 5.77 11.96 -10.54
CA ALA A 64 6.13 13.35 -10.81
C ALA A 64 7.44 13.74 -10.12
N MET A 65 7.68 13.26 -8.89
CA MET A 65 8.95 13.41 -8.19
C MET A 65 10.10 12.74 -8.96
N PHE A 66 9.89 11.53 -9.47
CA PHE A 66 10.89 10.84 -10.31
C PHE A 66 11.16 11.58 -11.63
N ASP A 67 10.12 12.02 -12.34
CA ASP A 67 10.27 12.77 -13.60
C ASP A 67 11.02 14.09 -13.38
N ALA A 68 10.77 14.78 -12.26
CA ALA A 68 11.51 15.99 -11.87
C ALA A 68 12.96 15.69 -11.47
N TRP A 69 13.20 14.61 -10.74
CA TRP A 69 14.53 14.17 -10.35
C TRP A 69 15.37 13.69 -11.53
N ALA A 70 14.77 13.00 -12.51
CA ALA A 70 15.44 12.48 -13.70
C ALA A 70 16.07 13.60 -14.55
N ALA A 71 15.57 14.83 -14.45
CA ALA A 71 16.21 16.01 -15.02
C ALA A 71 17.65 16.22 -14.50
N TYR A 72 17.96 15.75 -13.30
CA TYR A 72 19.24 15.94 -12.62
C TYR A 72 20.07 14.66 -12.51
N ASP A 73 19.61 13.57 -13.09
CA ASP A 73 20.38 12.34 -13.22
C ASP A 73 21.06 12.27 -14.59
N ALA A 74 22.22 11.62 -14.67
CA ALA A 74 22.98 11.52 -15.91
C ALA A 74 22.28 10.66 -16.97
N ASN A 75 21.57 9.63 -16.55
CA ASN A 75 21.08 8.55 -17.41
C ASN A 75 19.56 8.40 -17.36
N ALA A 76 18.93 8.72 -16.22
CA ALA A 76 17.51 8.52 -16.06
C ALA A 76 16.69 9.32 -17.07
N ASN A 77 15.55 8.76 -17.47
CA ASN A 77 14.58 9.37 -18.35
C ASN A 77 13.25 9.50 -17.60
N GLY A 78 12.65 10.69 -17.64
CA GLY A 78 11.30 10.90 -17.12
C GLY A 78 10.27 10.10 -17.92
N THR A 79 9.20 9.67 -17.25
CA THR A 79 8.19 8.80 -17.82
C THR A 79 7.39 9.45 -18.94
N ARG A 80 7.19 10.78 -18.90
CA ARG A 80 6.38 11.51 -19.91
C ARG A 80 7.24 12.24 -20.93
N LEU A 81 8.27 12.95 -20.46
CA LEU A 81 9.10 13.82 -21.30
C LEU A 81 10.48 13.23 -21.63
N GLY A 82 10.77 11.99 -21.22
CA GLY A 82 12.06 11.35 -21.44
C GLY A 82 13.22 12.19 -20.87
N GLY A 83 14.31 12.31 -21.63
CA GLY A 83 15.47 13.13 -21.26
C GLY A 83 15.33 14.63 -21.57
N ARG A 84 14.16 15.12 -22.01
CA ARG A 84 14.00 16.53 -22.47
C ARG A 84 14.25 17.57 -21.39
N LEU A 85 14.04 17.21 -20.11
CA LEU A 85 14.29 18.10 -18.97
C LEU A 85 15.73 18.03 -18.46
N ARG A 86 16.59 17.17 -19.02
CA ARG A 86 17.92 16.89 -18.49
C ARG A 86 18.78 18.15 -18.43
N GLN A 87 19.30 18.42 -17.24
CA GLN A 87 20.14 19.55 -16.93
C GLN A 87 21.63 19.21 -17.13
N SER A 88 22.43 20.24 -17.38
CA SER A 88 23.89 20.13 -17.43
C SER A 88 24.46 19.74 -16.07
N GLU A 89 25.59 19.04 -16.04
CA GLU A 89 26.24 18.54 -14.81
C GLU A 89 26.37 19.59 -13.69
N PRO A 90 26.78 20.86 -13.94
CA PRO A 90 26.90 21.85 -12.86
C PRO A 90 25.58 22.19 -12.15
N LEU A 91 24.44 21.94 -12.80
CA LEU A 91 23.11 22.18 -12.25
C LEU A 91 22.52 20.96 -11.53
N ARG A 92 23.21 19.81 -11.52
CA ARG A 92 22.77 18.56 -10.87
C ARG A 92 23.05 18.54 -9.37
N THR A 93 22.77 19.65 -8.71
CA THR A 93 23.00 19.83 -7.27
C THR A 93 21.89 19.20 -6.45
N GLN A 94 22.19 18.86 -5.20
CA GLN A 94 21.21 18.35 -4.24
C GLN A 94 20.06 19.35 -4.01
N GLU A 95 20.38 20.63 -3.93
CA GLU A 95 19.41 21.71 -3.73
C GLU A 95 18.39 21.77 -4.89
N ASN A 96 18.88 21.74 -6.14
CA ASN A 96 18.02 21.75 -7.31
C ASN A 96 17.11 20.51 -7.37
N LYS A 97 17.64 19.33 -7.03
CA LYS A 97 16.84 18.10 -6.93
C LYS A 97 15.71 18.25 -5.90
N VAL A 98 16.02 18.71 -4.70
CA VAL A 98 15.04 18.91 -3.61
C VAL A 98 13.93 19.87 -4.05
N GLN A 99 14.31 21.00 -4.66
CA GLN A 99 13.35 22.00 -5.12
C GLN A 99 12.44 21.45 -6.23
N ALA A 100 13.01 20.83 -7.27
CA ALA A 100 12.22 20.29 -8.38
C ALA A 100 11.25 19.19 -7.93
N ILE A 101 11.74 18.23 -7.12
CA ILE A 101 10.91 17.17 -6.52
C ILE A 101 9.74 17.77 -5.74
N SER A 102 10.02 18.80 -4.93
CA SER A 102 9.00 19.39 -4.06
C SER A 102 7.90 20.12 -4.83
N PHE A 103 8.27 20.87 -5.86
CA PHE A 103 7.29 21.48 -6.76
C PHE A 103 6.48 20.42 -7.52
N ALA A 104 7.11 19.32 -7.94
CA ALA A 104 6.39 18.25 -8.64
C ALA A 104 5.34 17.58 -7.74
N ALA A 105 5.73 17.20 -6.51
CA ALA A 105 4.83 16.63 -5.52
C ALA A 105 3.68 17.58 -5.16
N TYR A 106 4.00 18.84 -4.87
CA TYR A 106 3.02 19.86 -4.51
C TYR A 106 1.95 20.02 -5.60
N ARG A 107 2.34 20.10 -6.87
CA ARG A 107 1.39 20.30 -7.99
C ARG A 107 0.48 19.11 -8.19
N VAL A 108 1.00 17.88 -8.14
CA VAL A 108 0.17 16.68 -8.23
C VAL A 108 -0.81 16.59 -7.05
N LEU A 109 -0.35 16.85 -5.83
CA LEU A 109 -1.21 16.73 -4.65
C LEU A 109 -2.27 17.82 -4.59
N LEU A 110 -1.96 19.03 -5.03
CA LEU A 110 -2.95 20.10 -5.12
C LEU A 110 -4.07 19.78 -6.12
N ASP A 111 -3.75 19.10 -7.21
CA ASP A 111 -4.75 18.63 -8.20
C ASP A 111 -5.63 17.52 -7.63
N LEU A 112 -5.03 16.54 -6.94
CA LEU A 112 -5.74 15.38 -6.39
C LEU A 112 -6.54 15.72 -5.12
N TYR A 113 -6.03 16.63 -4.29
CA TYR A 113 -6.52 16.94 -2.95
C TYR A 113 -6.55 18.45 -2.68
N PRO A 114 -7.33 19.23 -3.46
CA PRO A 114 -7.32 20.69 -3.36
C PRO A 114 -7.73 21.20 -1.96
N MET A 115 -8.56 20.44 -1.24
CA MET A 115 -9.01 20.79 0.11
C MET A 115 -7.90 20.66 1.17
N GLN A 116 -6.76 20.06 0.82
CA GLN A 116 -5.61 19.85 1.70
C GLN A 116 -4.47 20.84 1.40
N LYS A 117 -4.73 21.85 0.56
CA LYS A 117 -3.75 22.87 0.14
C LYS A 117 -2.95 23.46 1.30
N GLN A 118 -3.58 23.74 2.44
CA GLN A 118 -2.89 24.36 3.58
C GLN A 118 -1.72 23.50 4.06
N GLU A 119 -1.92 22.18 4.19
CA GLU A 119 -0.85 21.25 4.60
C GLU A 119 0.30 21.26 3.60
N PHE A 120 -0.02 21.30 2.30
CA PHE A 120 0.97 21.29 1.23
C PHE A 120 1.76 22.60 1.19
N ASP A 121 1.08 23.74 1.40
CA ASP A 121 1.71 25.05 1.52
C ASP A 121 2.65 25.12 2.72
N GLU A 122 2.26 24.54 3.86
CA GLU A 122 3.08 24.48 5.07
C GLU A 122 4.38 23.69 4.82
N LEU A 123 4.30 22.54 4.14
CA LEU A 123 5.49 21.79 3.77
C LEU A 123 6.39 22.60 2.80
N MET A 124 5.82 23.23 1.76
CA MET A 124 6.58 24.08 0.84
C MET A 124 7.33 25.21 1.57
N ARG A 125 6.64 25.95 2.44
CA ARG A 125 7.26 27.04 3.21
C ARG A 125 8.34 26.54 4.17
N SER A 126 8.12 25.40 4.81
CA SER A 126 9.11 24.79 5.71
C SER A 126 10.38 24.28 4.98
N LEU A 127 10.29 24.08 3.66
CA LEU A 127 11.42 23.76 2.78
C LEU A 127 12.06 25.03 2.18
N GLY A 128 11.55 26.22 2.50
CA GLY A 128 12.03 27.49 1.97
C GLY A 128 11.50 27.84 0.58
N PHE A 129 10.42 27.19 0.12
CA PHE A 129 9.86 27.37 -1.22
C PHE A 129 8.56 28.18 -1.21
N ASP A 130 8.35 29.00 -2.24
CA ASP A 130 7.12 29.75 -2.45
C ASP A 130 6.07 28.88 -3.20
N PRO A 131 4.98 28.43 -2.54
CA PRO A 131 3.93 27.65 -3.21
C PRO A 131 3.18 28.44 -4.31
N ALA A 132 3.28 29.78 -4.33
CA ALA A 132 2.68 30.62 -5.35
C ALA A 132 3.45 30.61 -6.68
N PHE A 133 4.69 30.13 -6.72
CA PHE A 133 5.49 30.08 -7.94
C PHE A 133 4.95 29.03 -8.94
N GLN A 134 4.37 29.49 -10.05
CA GLN A 134 3.64 28.65 -11.00
C GLN A 134 4.33 28.45 -12.36
N ASP A 135 5.40 29.19 -12.65
CA ASP A 135 6.04 29.12 -13.97
C ASP A 135 6.46 27.68 -14.27
N ALA A 136 6.09 27.19 -15.46
CA ALA A 136 6.55 25.93 -16.01
C ALA A 136 7.59 26.23 -17.09
N ASN A 137 8.83 25.79 -16.86
CA ASN A 137 9.95 25.99 -17.78
C ASN A 137 11.03 24.92 -17.57
N PHE A 138 12.02 24.88 -18.46
CA PHE A 138 13.07 23.85 -18.46
C PHE A 138 14.38 24.35 -17.82
N VAL A 139 14.36 25.52 -17.20
CA VAL A 139 15.55 26.27 -16.81
C VAL A 139 15.79 26.20 -15.31
N ASN A 140 14.80 26.56 -14.50
CA ASN A 140 14.96 26.59 -13.04
C ASN A 140 14.27 25.38 -12.37
N PRO A 141 14.71 24.97 -11.17
CA PRO A 141 14.21 23.74 -10.54
C PRO A 141 12.72 23.74 -10.26
N SER A 142 12.15 24.87 -9.80
CA SER A 142 10.70 25.00 -9.61
C SER A 142 9.94 24.81 -10.92
N GLY A 143 10.45 25.41 -12.00
CA GLY A 143 9.90 25.26 -13.34
C GLY A 143 9.93 23.83 -13.86
N ILE A 144 11.03 23.11 -13.60
CA ILE A 144 11.17 21.70 -13.94
C ILE A 144 10.17 20.85 -13.16
N GLY A 145 10.03 21.08 -11.85
CA GLY A 145 9.05 20.41 -11.01
C GLY A 145 7.61 20.63 -11.50
N ASN A 146 7.24 21.88 -11.76
CA ASN A 146 5.93 22.25 -12.31
C ASN A 146 5.68 21.58 -13.68
N THR A 147 6.68 21.56 -14.56
CA THR A 147 6.59 20.93 -15.89
C THR A 147 6.42 19.42 -15.80
N ALA A 148 7.20 18.75 -14.94
CA ALA A 148 7.10 17.31 -14.71
C ALA A 148 5.71 16.93 -14.17
N ALA A 149 5.21 17.65 -13.17
CA ALA A 149 3.87 17.42 -12.64
C ALA A 149 2.77 17.66 -13.69
N ALA A 150 2.86 18.74 -14.47
CA ALA A 150 1.89 19.02 -15.53
C ALA A 150 1.81 17.88 -16.55
N ALA A 151 2.96 17.36 -17.00
CA ALA A 151 3.00 16.24 -17.95
C ALA A 151 2.39 14.94 -17.37
N VAL A 152 2.64 14.67 -16.07
CA VAL A 152 2.04 13.52 -15.38
C VAL A 152 0.53 13.70 -15.23
N LEU A 153 0.06 14.88 -14.81
CA LEU A 153 -1.35 15.20 -14.64
C LEU A 153 -2.10 15.12 -15.97
N GLU A 154 -1.59 15.73 -17.03
CA GLU A 154 -2.19 15.70 -18.37
C GLU A 154 -2.41 14.26 -18.84
N PHE A 155 -1.38 13.41 -18.71
CA PHE A 155 -1.50 11.99 -19.05
C PHE A 155 -2.53 11.28 -18.16
N ARG A 156 -2.52 11.56 -16.86
CA ARG A 156 -3.34 10.85 -15.86
C ARG A 156 -4.80 11.29 -15.84
N HIS A 157 -5.12 12.53 -16.21
CA HIS A 157 -6.52 12.99 -16.35
C HIS A 157 -7.28 12.25 -17.46
N ALA A 158 -6.57 11.66 -18.42
CA ALA A 158 -7.14 10.87 -19.51
C ALA A 158 -6.88 9.36 -19.38
N ASP A 159 -6.42 8.88 -18.22
CA ASP A 159 -5.98 7.48 -18.05
C ASP A 159 -7.12 6.48 -17.82
N GLY A 160 -8.38 6.88 -18.01
CA GLY A 160 -9.54 6.01 -17.77
C GLY A 160 -9.99 5.93 -16.31
N SER A 161 -9.33 6.60 -15.35
CA SER A 161 -9.77 6.67 -13.94
C SER A 161 -11.04 7.49 -13.71
N ASN A 162 -11.44 8.31 -14.69
CA ASN A 162 -12.54 9.27 -14.60
C ASN A 162 -12.37 10.30 -13.47
N GLN A 163 -11.14 10.65 -13.07
CA GLN A 163 -10.88 11.62 -11.99
C GLN A 163 -11.65 12.94 -12.18
N LEU A 164 -11.73 13.45 -13.41
CA LEU A 164 -12.41 14.71 -13.72
C LEU A 164 -13.93 14.56 -13.93
N GLY A 165 -14.46 13.34 -13.99
CA GLY A 165 -15.87 13.08 -14.27
C GLY A 165 -16.30 13.30 -15.73
N ASN A 166 -15.33 13.50 -16.64
CA ASN A 166 -15.57 13.76 -18.05
C ASN A 166 -16.03 12.52 -18.84
N LEU A 167 -15.91 11.31 -18.28
CA LEU A 167 -16.46 10.08 -18.87
C LEU A 167 -17.90 9.80 -18.42
N GLY A 168 -18.50 10.70 -17.63
CA GLY A 168 -19.87 10.61 -17.11
C GLY A 168 -19.89 10.64 -15.58
N GLY A 169 -21.08 10.89 -15.01
CA GLY A 169 -21.44 10.67 -13.59
C GLY A 169 -20.71 11.48 -12.50
N GLY A 170 -19.74 12.32 -12.88
CA GLY A 170 -18.91 13.10 -11.94
C GLY A 170 -17.60 12.38 -11.55
N PRO A 171 -16.73 13.03 -10.75
CA PRO A 171 -15.42 12.53 -10.39
C PRO A 171 -15.42 11.08 -9.89
N TYR A 172 -14.57 10.25 -10.51
CA TYR A 172 -14.39 8.81 -10.24
C TYR A 172 -15.66 7.96 -10.33
N SER A 173 -16.74 8.47 -10.89
CA SER A 173 -17.95 7.68 -11.09
C SER A 173 -17.76 6.60 -12.16
N ASP A 174 -18.56 5.55 -12.06
CA ASP A 174 -18.54 4.46 -13.03
C ASP A 174 -19.13 4.90 -14.38
N TYR A 175 -18.39 4.65 -15.45
CA TYR A 175 -18.82 4.85 -16.84
C TYR A 175 -18.98 3.51 -17.60
N THR A 176 -18.79 2.38 -16.93
CA THR A 176 -18.93 1.03 -17.49
C THR A 176 -20.32 0.43 -17.30
N ASN A 177 -21.17 1.10 -16.50
CA ASN A 177 -22.51 0.65 -16.15
C ASN A 177 -22.53 -0.73 -15.49
N TYR A 178 -21.58 -1.01 -14.61
CA TYR A 178 -21.57 -2.25 -13.85
C TYR A 178 -22.88 -2.39 -13.05
N ARG A 179 -23.46 -3.59 -13.10
CA ARG A 179 -24.65 -3.96 -12.34
C ARG A 179 -24.39 -5.29 -11.63
N PRO A 180 -24.52 -5.38 -10.30
CA PRO A 180 -24.40 -6.65 -9.61
C PRO A 180 -25.57 -7.55 -10.01
N VAL A 181 -25.31 -8.87 -10.10
CA VAL A 181 -26.36 -9.86 -10.35
C VAL A 181 -27.32 -9.95 -9.17
N ASN A 182 -26.79 -9.94 -7.95
CA ASN A 182 -27.59 -9.97 -6.73
C ASN A 182 -28.00 -8.56 -6.27
N SER A 183 -29.14 -8.49 -5.56
CA SER A 183 -29.57 -7.28 -4.87
C SER A 183 -29.19 -7.31 -3.39
N PRO A 184 -29.29 -6.19 -2.66
CA PRO A 184 -29.03 -6.18 -1.22
C PRO A 184 -29.95 -7.10 -0.42
N ASP A 185 -31.18 -7.29 -0.91
CA ASP A 185 -32.22 -8.04 -0.20
C ASP A 185 -32.39 -9.47 -0.72
N SER A 186 -31.81 -9.80 -1.88
CA SER A 186 -31.99 -11.11 -2.53
C SER A 186 -30.71 -11.60 -3.22
N VAL A 187 -30.33 -12.84 -2.88
CA VAL A 187 -29.27 -13.59 -3.54
C VAL A 187 -29.92 -14.53 -4.54
N THR A 188 -29.91 -14.15 -5.81
CA THR A 188 -30.44 -14.95 -6.93
C THR A 188 -29.40 -15.90 -7.50
N ASP A 189 -28.12 -15.56 -7.39
CA ASP A 189 -26.99 -16.38 -7.82
C ASP A 189 -25.86 -16.32 -6.78
N ILE A 190 -25.64 -17.42 -6.07
CA ILE A 190 -24.66 -17.51 -4.99
C ILE A 190 -23.20 -17.45 -5.47
N GLY A 191 -22.93 -17.56 -6.78
CA GLY A 191 -21.60 -17.36 -7.34
C GLY A 191 -21.21 -15.89 -7.47
N HIS A 192 -22.19 -14.98 -7.44
CA HIS A 192 -21.98 -13.56 -7.75
C HIS A 192 -21.96 -12.66 -6.50
N TRP A 193 -21.34 -11.49 -6.64
CA TRP A 193 -21.23 -10.51 -5.57
C TRP A 193 -22.61 -9.98 -5.18
N GLN A 194 -22.78 -9.78 -3.88
CA GLN A 194 -23.97 -9.17 -3.31
C GLN A 194 -23.57 -7.84 -2.66
N PRO A 195 -24.14 -6.70 -3.10
CA PRO A 195 -24.00 -5.46 -2.36
C PRO A 195 -24.68 -5.58 -0.99
N LEU A 196 -24.00 -5.23 0.09
CA LEU A 196 -24.58 -5.32 1.44
C LEU A 196 -25.25 -3.99 1.85
N THR A 197 -26.31 -4.08 2.66
CA THR A 197 -26.85 -2.94 3.39
C THR A 197 -26.03 -2.73 4.67
N LEU A 198 -25.33 -1.61 4.74
CA LEU A 198 -24.47 -1.26 5.88
C LEU A 198 -25.29 -0.83 7.11
N PRO A 199 -24.70 -0.81 8.32
CA PRO A 199 -25.40 -0.39 9.55
C PRO A 199 -26.07 0.98 9.45
N ASN A 200 -25.48 1.91 8.69
CA ASN A 200 -26.04 3.25 8.42
C ASN A 200 -27.12 3.26 7.33
N LYS A 201 -27.67 2.09 6.96
CA LYS A 201 -28.67 1.89 5.90
C LYS A 201 -28.22 2.23 4.48
N LYS A 202 -26.95 2.59 4.28
CA LYS A 202 -26.39 2.78 2.94
C LYS A 202 -26.18 1.42 2.29
N VAL A 203 -26.69 1.26 1.08
CA VAL A 203 -26.41 0.11 0.23
C VAL A 203 -25.03 0.29 -0.42
N GLN A 204 -24.21 -0.77 -0.40
CA GLN A 204 -22.94 -0.77 -1.10
C GLN A 204 -23.15 -0.61 -2.61
N THR A 205 -22.28 0.18 -3.23
CA THR A 205 -22.09 0.22 -4.68
C THR A 205 -20.69 -0.28 -4.97
N PHE A 206 -20.50 -0.95 -6.11
CA PHE A 206 -19.17 -1.45 -6.45
C PHE A 206 -18.22 -0.26 -6.56
N LEU A 207 -17.15 -0.30 -5.80
CA LEU A 207 -16.16 0.76 -5.75
C LEU A 207 -15.34 0.78 -7.05
N VAL A 208 -15.54 1.82 -7.88
CA VAL A 208 -14.82 2.07 -9.15
C VAL A 208 -14.66 0.84 -10.05
N PRO A 209 -15.75 0.22 -10.53
CA PRO A 209 -15.69 -0.99 -11.35
C PRO A 209 -14.94 -0.78 -12.69
N HIS A 210 -14.80 0.46 -13.15
CA HIS A 210 -13.99 0.77 -14.32
C HIS A 210 -12.48 0.64 -14.12
N TRP A 211 -12.00 0.41 -12.89
CA TRP A 211 -10.58 0.55 -12.54
C TRP A 211 -9.64 -0.38 -13.32
N GLY A 212 -10.12 -1.55 -13.77
CA GLY A 212 -9.35 -2.43 -14.65
C GLY A 212 -9.03 -1.84 -16.04
N ARG A 213 -9.71 -0.76 -16.43
CA ARG A 213 -9.49 -0.01 -17.68
C ARG A 213 -8.52 1.16 -17.51
N VAL A 214 -8.03 1.42 -16.29
CA VAL A 214 -7.07 2.49 -16.05
C VAL A 214 -5.75 2.15 -16.73
N ILE A 215 -5.12 3.12 -17.40
CA ILE A 215 -3.84 2.91 -18.08
C ILE A 215 -2.76 2.59 -17.03
N PRO A 216 -2.11 1.41 -17.08
CA PRO A 216 -1.11 1.03 -16.09
C PRO A 216 0.19 1.81 -16.20
N PHE A 217 1.07 1.62 -15.21
CA PHE A 217 2.46 2.10 -15.20
C PHE A 217 3.39 1.21 -16.03
N ALA A 218 3.38 -0.09 -15.77
CA ALA A 218 4.26 -1.09 -16.36
C ALA A 218 3.51 -2.17 -17.15
N LEU A 219 2.29 -2.51 -16.74
CA LEU A 219 1.44 -3.44 -17.49
C LEU A 219 0.96 -2.85 -18.82
N LEU A 220 0.65 -3.71 -19.78
CA LEU A 220 0.03 -3.33 -21.05
C LEU A 220 -1.47 -3.05 -20.90
N THR A 221 -2.14 -3.86 -20.08
CA THR A 221 -3.58 -3.76 -19.77
C THR A 221 -3.83 -4.34 -18.38
N GLY A 222 -4.95 -3.99 -17.75
CA GLY A 222 -5.34 -4.62 -16.47
C GLY A 222 -5.51 -6.13 -16.58
N SER A 223 -5.86 -6.63 -17.77
CA SER A 223 -6.08 -8.05 -18.02
C SER A 223 -4.84 -8.86 -18.38
N GLN A 224 -3.67 -8.22 -18.52
CA GLN A 224 -2.45 -8.86 -19.05
C GLN A 224 -2.11 -10.17 -18.33
N PHE A 225 -2.28 -10.19 -17.01
CA PHE A 225 -1.98 -11.34 -16.16
C PHE A 225 -3.19 -11.82 -15.36
N ARG A 226 -4.41 -11.56 -15.85
CA ARG A 226 -5.65 -11.97 -15.17
C ARG A 226 -5.58 -13.47 -14.85
N PRO A 227 -5.65 -13.86 -13.56
CA PRO A 227 -5.69 -15.27 -13.18
C PRO A 227 -6.93 -15.94 -13.76
N GLY A 228 -6.89 -17.26 -13.99
CA GLY A 228 -8.08 -18.02 -14.41
C GLY A 228 -9.24 -17.91 -13.39
N PRO A 229 -10.47 -18.27 -13.80
CA PRO A 229 -11.63 -18.21 -12.92
C PRO A 229 -11.47 -19.15 -11.71
N PRO A 230 -12.04 -18.80 -10.54
CA PRO A 230 -12.16 -19.74 -9.44
C PRO A 230 -13.20 -20.83 -9.77
N PRO A 231 -13.20 -21.98 -9.05
CA PRO A 231 -14.26 -22.98 -9.12
C PRO A 231 -15.65 -22.36 -9.00
N GLY A 232 -16.57 -22.82 -9.86
CA GLY A 232 -17.96 -22.40 -9.87
C GLY A 232 -18.70 -22.76 -8.58
N ALA A 233 -19.73 -21.99 -8.26
CA ALA A 233 -20.50 -22.15 -7.03
C ALA A 233 -21.35 -23.43 -6.98
N ASP A 234 -21.51 -24.10 -8.11
CA ASP A 234 -22.17 -25.40 -8.30
C ASP A 234 -21.27 -26.60 -7.98
N THR A 235 -19.98 -26.38 -7.69
CA THR A 235 -19.00 -27.45 -7.44
C THR A 235 -18.85 -27.76 -5.94
N SER A 236 -18.44 -28.99 -5.60
CA SER A 236 -18.10 -29.34 -4.21
C SER A 236 -16.94 -28.49 -3.65
N LEU A 237 -16.01 -28.09 -4.53
CA LEU A 237 -14.88 -27.22 -4.20
C LEU A 237 -15.33 -25.86 -3.65
N PHE A 238 -16.47 -25.33 -4.11
CA PHE A 238 -17.03 -24.10 -3.54
C PHE A 238 -17.45 -24.32 -2.07
N GLY A 239 -18.16 -25.41 -1.78
CA GLY A 239 -18.56 -25.76 -0.42
C GLY A 239 -17.37 -26.01 0.52
N GLU A 240 -16.29 -26.62 0.02
CA GLU A 240 -15.04 -26.83 0.78
C GLU A 240 -14.40 -25.50 1.21
N ARG A 241 -14.31 -24.53 0.29
CA ARG A 241 -13.75 -23.20 0.57
C ARG A 241 -14.60 -22.38 1.53
N VAL A 242 -15.92 -22.47 1.42
CA VAL A 242 -16.81 -21.81 2.37
C VAL A 242 -16.64 -22.42 3.76
N ASN A 243 -16.48 -23.74 3.84
CA ASN A 243 -16.20 -24.44 5.09
C ASN A 243 -14.85 -24.06 5.69
N GLU A 244 -13.83 -23.79 4.89
CA GLU A 244 -12.53 -23.32 5.37
C GLU A 244 -12.66 -21.99 6.15
N ILE A 245 -13.41 -21.02 5.61
CA ILE A 245 -13.64 -19.73 6.30
C ILE A 245 -14.44 -19.93 7.59
N ARG A 246 -15.42 -20.84 7.58
CA ARG A 246 -16.17 -21.20 8.79
C ARG A 246 -15.24 -21.81 9.85
N GLN A 247 -14.32 -22.69 9.45
CA GLN A 247 -13.34 -23.31 10.35
C GLN A 247 -12.38 -22.27 10.93
N LEU A 248 -11.85 -21.35 10.11
CA LEU A 248 -11.02 -20.25 10.59
C LEU A 248 -11.78 -19.37 11.60
N SER A 249 -13.04 -19.04 11.32
CA SER A 249 -13.90 -18.29 12.25
C SER A 249 -14.11 -19.03 13.57
N ALA A 250 -14.26 -20.35 13.54
CA ALA A 250 -14.41 -21.20 14.72
C ALA A 250 -13.12 -21.42 15.51
N GLN A 251 -11.96 -21.10 14.93
CA GLN A 251 -10.64 -21.28 15.53
C GLN A 251 -9.94 -19.95 15.81
N LEU A 252 -10.65 -18.81 15.73
CA LEU A 252 -10.06 -17.51 16.04
C LEU A 252 -9.48 -17.48 17.45
N ASP A 253 -8.26 -16.96 17.51
CA ASP A 253 -7.48 -16.76 18.72
C ASP A 253 -6.86 -15.36 18.71
N ASP A 254 -6.24 -14.98 19.83
CA ASP A 254 -5.63 -13.67 20.01
C ASP A 254 -4.63 -13.34 18.89
N ARG A 255 -3.85 -14.32 18.43
CA ARG A 255 -2.85 -14.13 17.36
C ARG A 255 -3.51 -13.84 16.02
N THR A 256 -4.45 -14.69 15.58
CA THR A 256 -5.14 -14.55 14.29
C THR A 256 -6.01 -13.30 14.25
N GLN A 257 -6.59 -12.90 15.38
CA GLN A 257 -7.27 -11.62 15.54
C GLN A 257 -6.31 -10.44 15.32
N MET A 258 -5.14 -10.43 15.96
CA MET A 258 -4.16 -9.36 15.76
C MET A 258 -3.59 -9.34 14.33
N ILE A 259 -3.43 -10.50 13.70
CA ILE A 259 -3.07 -10.59 12.28
C ILE A 259 -4.15 -9.91 11.41
N ALA A 260 -5.43 -10.24 11.63
CA ALA A 260 -6.54 -9.65 10.88
C ALA A 260 -6.61 -8.13 11.05
N GLU A 261 -6.43 -7.64 12.29
CA GLU A 261 -6.53 -6.21 12.60
C GLU A 261 -5.33 -5.38 12.11
N PHE A 262 -4.11 -5.93 12.19
CA PHE A 262 -2.90 -5.24 11.75
C PHE A 262 -2.92 -4.94 10.25
N TRP A 263 -3.40 -5.89 9.46
CA TRP A 263 -3.47 -5.81 7.99
C TRP A 263 -4.87 -5.40 7.49
N GLU A 264 -5.74 -4.90 8.37
CA GLU A 264 -7.11 -4.55 7.99
C GLU A 264 -7.12 -3.40 6.97
N ASP A 265 -6.31 -2.36 7.24
CA ASP A 265 -6.05 -1.17 6.40
C ASP A 265 -7.33 -0.57 5.79
N GLY A 266 -8.36 -0.39 6.63
CA GLY A 266 -9.65 0.17 6.26
C GLY A 266 -9.68 1.69 6.08
N ALA A 267 -10.87 2.24 5.92
CA ALA A 267 -11.08 3.69 5.82
C ALA A 267 -10.48 4.44 7.03
N GLY A 268 -9.84 5.58 6.76
CA GLY A 268 -9.12 6.38 7.78
C GLY A 268 -7.67 5.93 8.05
N THR A 269 -7.24 4.80 7.48
CA THR A 269 -5.83 4.39 7.42
C THR A 269 -5.17 4.85 6.11
N GLU A 270 -3.87 4.57 5.94
CA GLU A 270 -3.21 4.78 4.65
C GLU A 270 -3.55 3.72 3.59
N THR A 271 -4.45 2.77 3.89
CA THR A 271 -4.85 1.65 3.03
C THR A 271 -3.67 0.71 2.68
N PRO A 272 -3.91 -0.47 2.09
CA PRO A 272 -2.82 -1.42 1.83
C PRO A 272 -1.63 -0.85 1.04
N PRO A 273 -1.79 -0.10 -0.07
CA PRO A 273 -0.65 0.49 -0.77
C PRO A 273 0.13 1.49 0.09
N GLY A 274 -0.55 2.26 0.95
CA GLY A 274 0.10 3.21 1.85
C GLY A 274 0.87 2.53 2.97
N HIS A 275 0.39 1.40 3.50
CA HIS A 275 1.09 0.60 4.51
C HIS A 275 2.48 0.20 4.00
N TRP A 276 2.56 -0.29 2.75
CA TRP A 276 3.83 -0.64 2.12
C TRP A 276 4.73 0.57 1.84
N ASN A 277 4.17 1.75 1.59
CA ASN A 277 4.93 3.00 1.54
C ASN A 277 5.50 3.38 2.90
N ARG A 278 4.79 3.07 3.98
CA ARG A 278 5.29 3.25 5.35
C ARG A 278 6.42 2.29 5.68
N PHE A 279 6.36 1.04 5.21
CA PHE A 279 7.50 0.12 5.30
C PHE A 279 8.70 0.61 4.49
N ALA A 280 8.48 1.14 3.29
CA ALA A 280 9.55 1.75 2.49
C ALA A 280 10.20 2.95 3.19
N HIS A 281 9.40 3.79 3.86
CA HIS A 281 9.92 4.85 4.72
C HIS A 281 10.85 4.27 5.81
N GLU A 282 10.38 3.25 6.53
CA GLU A 282 11.20 2.61 7.57
C GLU A 282 12.50 1.99 7.03
N ILE A 283 12.48 1.42 5.82
CA ILE A 283 13.67 0.90 5.13
C ILE A 283 14.65 2.03 4.82
N SER A 284 14.16 3.15 4.29
CA SER A 284 14.98 4.34 4.04
C SER A 284 15.72 4.79 5.29
N ILE A 285 15.01 4.89 6.43
CA ILE A 285 15.63 5.25 7.70
C ILE A 285 16.64 4.20 8.15
N ARG A 286 16.28 2.91 8.10
CA ARG A 286 17.14 1.78 8.50
C ARG A 286 18.46 1.78 7.73
N ASP A 287 18.37 1.99 6.42
CA ASP A 287 19.50 1.85 5.49
C ASP A 287 20.16 3.20 5.18
N SER A 288 19.69 4.29 5.79
CA SER A 288 20.22 5.65 5.62
C SER A 288 20.23 6.11 4.15
N HIS A 289 19.12 5.87 3.44
CA HIS A 289 19.00 6.24 2.03
C HIS A 289 19.20 7.75 1.80
N THR A 290 19.81 8.04 0.66
CA THR A 290 19.88 9.38 0.07
C THR A 290 18.55 9.76 -0.62
N LEU A 291 18.42 11.04 -0.98
CA LEU A 291 17.29 11.51 -1.79
C LEU A 291 17.14 10.73 -3.11
N ASP A 292 18.26 10.43 -3.77
CA ASP A 292 18.30 9.73 -5.05
C ASP A 292 17.85 8.27 -4.92
N GLU A 293 18.16 7.61 -3.80
CA GLU A 293 17.69 6.25 -3.53
C GLU A 293 16.19 6.24 -3.22
N ASP A 294 15.71 7.19 -2.40
CA ASP A 294 14.30 7.24 -2.03
C ASP A 294 13.39 7.59 -3.22
N VAL A 295 13.75 8.58 -4.04
CA VAL A 295 12.93 8.91 -5.21
C VAL A 295 12.79 7.72 -6.17
N ARG A 296 13.86 6.92 -6.30
CA ARG A 296 13.86 5.69 -7.10
C ARG A 296 13.03 4.59 -6.45
N MET A 297 13.21 4.33 -5.16
CA MET A 297 12.50 3.29 -4.42
C MET A 297 10.99 3.51 -4.46
N PHE A 298 10.54 4.71 -4.08
CA PHE A 298 9.12 5.00 -4.01
C PHE A 298 8.47 5.05 -5.40
N PHE A 299 9.18 5.49 -6.43
CA PHE A 299 8.68 5.46 -7.81
C PHE A 299 8.32 4.04 -8.26
N VAL A 300 9.24 3.08 -8.13
CA VAL A 300 8.98 1.69 -8.55
C VAL A 300 7.97 0.99 -7.63
N LEU A 301 8.03 1.24 -6.32
CA LEU A 301 7.10 0.67 -5.34
C LEU A 301 5.66 1.06 -5.63
N THR A 302 5.42 2.37 -5.78
CA THR A 302 4.07 2.88 -5.96
C THR A 302 3.51 2.57 -7.34
N GLY A 303 4.36 2.54 -8.37
CA GLY A 303 4.00 2.03 -9.69
C GLY A 303 3.54 0.57 -9.66
N ALA A 304 4.25 -0.31 -8.94
CA ALA A 304 3.88 -1.71 -8.79
C ALA A 304 2.57 -1.90 -8.00
N ALA A 305 2.40 -1.15 -6.91
CA ALA A 305 1.16 -1.19 -6.14
C ALA A 305 -0.03 -0.70 -6.98
N PHE A 306 0.14 0.38 -7.75
CA PHE A 306 -0.89 0.90 -8.63
C PHE A 306 -1.32 -0.13 -9.69
N ASP A 307 -0.38 -0.75 -10.38
CA ASP A 307 -0.65 -1.80 -11.37
C ASP A 307 -1.30 -3.04 -10.75
N GLY A 308 -0.89 -3.40 -9.53
CA GLY A 308 -1.51 -4.49 -8.77
C GLY A 308 -2.98 -4.21 -8.49
N GLY A 309 -3.32 -2.96 -8.18
CA GLY A 309 -4.69 -2.51 -8.02
C GLY A 309 -5.51 -2.61 -9.31
N ILE A 310 -4.94 -2.20 -10.44
CA ILE A 310 -5.59 -2.29 -11.76
C ILE A 310 -5.88 -3.75 -12.12
N ALA A 311 -4.89 -4.63 -12.01
CA ALA A 311 -5.05 -6.05 -12.35
C ALA A 311 -6.01 -6.79 -11.42
N ALA A 312 -6.00 -6.45 -10.12
CA ALA A 312 -6.96 -7.00 -9.17
C ALA A 312 -8.39 -6.54 -9.48
N TRP A 313 -8.60 -5.26 -9.79
CA TRP A 313 -9.94 -4.74 -10.11
C TRP A 313 -10.49 -5.28 -11.43
N ASP A 314 -9.61 -5.47 -12.43
CA ASP A 314 -9.97 -6.16 -13.67
C ASP A 314 -10.52 -7.56 -13.38
N SER A 315 -9.80 -8.37 -12.59
CA SER A 315 -10.24 -9.72 -12.19
C SER A 315 -11.57 -9.68 -11.43
N LYS A 316 -11.70 -8.74 -10.49
CA LYS A 316 -12.89 -8.56 -9.65
C LYS A 316 -14.15 -8.34 -10.45
N VAL A 317 -14.10 -7.46 -11.44
CA VAL A 317 -15.27 -7.14 -12.26
C VAL A 317 -15.59 -8.26 -13.24
N VAL A 318 -14.57 -8.92 -13.78
CA VAL A 318 -14.76 -10.02 -14.74
C VAL A 318 -15.40 -11.25 -14.11
N TYR A 319 -14.98 -11.61 -12.89
CA TYR A 319 -15.48 -12.82 -12.23
C TYR A 319 -16.64 -12.55 -11.27
N ASP A 320 -16.82 -11.30 -10.85
CA ASP A 320 -17.90 -10.83 -9.97
C ASP A 320 -18.15 -11.73 -8.76
N CYS A 321 -17.12 -12.35 -8.18
CA CYS A 321 -17.33 -13.43 -7.22
C CYS A 321 -17.95 -12.99 -5.89
N VAL A 322 -18.80 -13.86 -5.36
CA VAL A 322 -19.42 -13.78 -4.04
C VAL A 322 -18.42 -13.60 -2.89
N ARG A 323 -18.81 -12.86 -1.85
CA ARG A 323 -18.04 -12.73 -0.60
C ARG A 323 -18.38 -13.84 0.40
N PRO A 324 -17.47 -14.21 1.32
CA PRO A 324 -17.74 -15.26 2.31
C PRO A 324 -19.00 -15.02 3.14
N VAL A 325 -19.31 -13.78 3.52
CA VAL A 325 -20.53 -13.45 4.28
C VAL A 325 -21.81 -13.85 3.56
N THR A 326 -21.90 -13.59 2.26
CA THR A 326 -23.06 -14.00 1.46
C THR A 326 -23.11 -15.53 1.28
N ALA A 327 -21.96 -16.14 0.99
CA ALA A 327 -21.88 -17.60 0.78
C ALA A 327 -22.23 -18.39 2.05
N ILE A 328 -21.66 -18.02 3.21
CA ILE A 328 -21.91 -18.69 4.49
C ILE A 328 -23.37 -18.52 4.91
N ARG A 329 -23.91 -17.29 4.87
CA ARG A 329 -25.31 -17.04 5.24
C ARG A 329 -26.31 -17.78 4.36
N SER A 330 -25.96 -18.00 3.09
CA SER A 330 -26.82 -18.70 2.14
C SER A 330 -26.76 -20.22 2.33
N LEU A 331 -25.55 -20.80 2.42
CA LEU A 331 -25.36 -22.25 2.54
C LEU A 331 -25.74 -22.81 3.92
N PHE A 332 -25.65 -22.00 4.97
CA PHE A 332 -25.93 -22.41 6.35
C PHE A 332 -27.22 -21.79 6.93
N ARG A 333 -28.09 -21.26 6.08
CA ARG A 333 -29.40 -20.74 6.52
C ARG A 333 -30.21 -21.82 7.24
N GLY A 334 -30.74 -21.49 8.41
CA GLY A 334 -31.52 -22.40 9.26
C GLY A 334 -30.66 -23.43 9.99
N GLN A 335 -29.34 -23.34 9.89
CA GLN A 335 -28.40 -24.22 10.59
C GLN A 335 -27.66 -23.44 11.69
N ARG A 336 -27.27 -24.16 12.74
CA ARG A 336 -26.39 -23.62 13.78
C ARG A 336 -24.95 -23.99 13.47
N ILE A 337 -24.05 -23.00 13.49
CA ILE A 337 -22.62 -23.19 13.22
C ILE A 337 -21.77 -22.62 14.35
N LEU A 338 -20.59 -23.20 14.56
CA LEU A 338 -19.57 -22.62 15.44
C LEU A 338 -18.82 -21.51 14.69
N GLY A 339 -18.62 -20.36 15.32
CA GLY A 339 -17.88 -19.23 14.75
C GLY A 339 -17.75 -18.07 15.73
N TRP A 340 -17.07 -16.99 15.32
CA TRP A 340 -17.00 -15.77 16.12
C TRP A 340 -18.37 -15.13 16.28
N ALA A 341 -18.82 -14.99 17.52
CA ALA A 341 -20.16 -14.54 17.86
C ALA A 341 -20.31 -13.02 17.97
N GLY A 342 -19.24 -12.27 17.65
CA GLY A 342 -19.20 -10.82 17.72
C GLY A 342 -18.41 -10.29 18.92
N PRO A 343 -18.31 -8.94 19.03
CA PRO A 343 -17.47 -8.28 20.01
C PRO A 343 -17.72 -8.76 21.45
N GLY A 344 -16.67 -9.21 22.12
CA GLY A 344 -16.67 -9.66 23.51
C GLY A 344 -17.35 -11.01 23.77
N LYS A 345 -17.83 -11.71 22.74
CA LYS A 345 -18.53 -13.00 22.87
C LYS A 345 -17.66 -14.21 22.54
N GLY A 346 -16.50 -13.99 21.92
CA GLY A 346 -15.60 -15.06 21.51
C GLY A 346 -16.23 -16.00 20.48
N VAL A 347 -15.72 -17.23 20.42
CA VAL A 347 -16.28 -18.29 19.57
C VAL A 347 -17.45 -18.95 20.27
N ALA A 348 -18.61 -19.01 19.61
CA ALA A 348 -19.80 -19.68 20.11
C ALA A 348 -20.67 -20.24 18.97
N THR A 349 -21.67 -21.03 19.33
CA THR A 349 -22.66 -21.52 18.36
C THR A 349 -23.65 -20.40 18.02
N ILE A 350 -23.70 -20.01 16.75
CA ILE A 350 -24.55 -18.95 16.19
C ILE A 350 -25.44 -19.47 15.06
N SER A 351 -26.47 -18.72 14.65
CA SER A 351 -27.21 -19.03 13.43
C SER A 351 -26.32 -18.78 12.21
N GLY A 352 -26.36 -19.67 11.20
CA GLY A 352 -25.58 -19.50 9.98
C GLY A 352 -25.98 -18.26 9.18
N GLU A 353 -27.27 -17.93 9.17
CA GLU A 353 -27.78 -16.69 8.57
C GLU A 353 -27.34 -15.41 9.29
N ASP A 354 -26.92 -15.50 10.56
CA ASP A 354 -26.42 -14.38 11.36
C ASP A 354 -24.89 -14.27 11.33
N TRP A 355 -24.20 -15.20 10.67
CA TRP A 355 -22.74 -15.20 10.61
C TRP A 355 -22.22 -13.87 10.08
N GLN A 356 -21.13 -13.38 10.67
CA GLN A 356 -20.43 -12.19 10.21
C GLN A 356 -18.92 -12.42 10.23
N PRO A 357 -18.18 -11.79 9.30
CA PRO A 357 -16.73 -11.80 9.35
C PRO A 357 -16.21 -11.10 10.61
N TYR A 358 -15.02 -11.49 11.07
CA TYR A 358 -14.33 -10.80 12.16
C TYR A 358 -13.99 -9.35 11.77
N LEU A 359 -13.53 -9.15 10.52
CA LEU A 359 -13.46 -7.83 9.91
C LEU A 359 -14.87 -7.43 9.45
N THR A 360 -15.62 -6.85 10.37
CA THR A 360 -17.07 -6.57 10.24
C THR A 360 -17.43 -5.68 9.06
N ILE A 361 -16.51 -4.83 8.59
CA ILE A 361 -16.69 -4.03 7.38
C ILE A 361 -16.23 -4.83 6.16
N THR A 362 -17.20 -5.47 5.48
CA THR A 362 -16.94 -6.13 4.20
C THR A 362 -16.73 -5.08 3.11
N PRO A 363 -15.63 -5.13 2.32
CA PRO A 363 -15.38 -4.11 1.30
C PRO A 363 -16.42 -4.11 0.16
N PRO A 364 -16.77 -2.94 -0.41
CA PRO A 364 -17.84 -2.78 -1.40
C PRO A 364 -17.36 -3.13 -2.82
N PHE A 365 -16.88 -4.36 -3.01
CA PHE A 365 -16.44 -4.93 -4.29
C PHE A 365 -16.37 -6.46 -4.18
N SER A 366 -16.38 -7.15 -5.32
CA SER A 366 -16.35 -8.62 -5.40
C SER A 366 -15.07 -9.24 -4.81
N GLU A 367 -15.10 -10.54 -4.58
CA GLU A 367 -14.08 -11.27 -3.81
C GLU A 367 -12.78 -11.50 -4.59
N TYR A 368 -12.85 -12.01 -5.81
CA TYR A 368 -11.70 -12.62 -6.47
C TYR A 368 -11.03 -11.69 -7.50
N VAL A 369 -9.72 -11.44 -7.45
CA VAL A 369 -8.74 -11.85 -6.43
C VAL A 369 -8.69 -10.84 -5.27
N SER A 370 -8.04 -11.21 -4.17
CA SER A 370 -7.77 -10.29 -3.05
C SER A 370 -6.88 -9.13 -3.49
N GLY A 371 -7.42 -7.91 -3.43
CA GLY A 371 -6.67 -6.69 -3.73
C GLY A 371 -5.52 -6.50 -2.72
N HIS A 372 -5.77 -6.75 -1.44
CA HIS A 372 -4.77 -6.64 -0.37
C HIS A 372 -3.58 -7.59 -0.62
N SER A 373 -3.85 -8.86 -0.95
CA SER A 373 -2.82 -9.84 -1.30
C SER A 373 -2.01 -9.40 -2.53
N THR A 374 -2.67 -8.79 -3.51
CA THR A 374 -2.04 -8.30 -4.74
C THR A 374 -1.14 -7.09 -4.48
N PHE A 375 -1.62 -6.07 -3.76
CA PHE A 375 -0.82 -4.90 -3.37
C PHE A 375 0.41 -5.31 -2.56
N SER A 376 0.22 -6.19 -1.58
CA SER A 376 1.29 -6.61 -0.68
C SER A 376 2.36 -7.42 -1.38
N ALA A 377 1.98 -8.38 -2.21
CA ALA A 377 2.95 -9.18 -2.94
C ALA A 377 3.71 -8.38 -4.00
N ALA A 378 3.05 -7.44 -4.70
CA ALA A 378 3.72 -6.54 -5.64
C ALA A 378 4.74 -5.64 -4.95
N SER A 379 4.36 -5.09 -3.80
CA SER A 379 5.22 -4.20 -3.01
C SER A 379 6.41 -4.94 -2.41
N ALA A 380 6.18 -6.13 -1.82
CA ALA A 380 7.24 -6.98 -1.29
C ALA A 380 8.26 -7.38 -2.36
N GLU A 381 7.79 -7.78 -3.54
CA GLU A 381 8.66 -8.15 -4.67
C GLU A 381 9.55 -6.98 -5.09
N VAL A 382 9.00 -5.77 -5.17
CA VAL A 382 9.79 -4.57 -5.49
C VAL A 382 10.80 -4.24 -4.40
N LEU A 383 10.41 -4.26 -3.13
CA LEU A 383 11.32 -3.93 -2.03
C LEU A 383 12.45 -4.95 -1.91
N MET A 384 12.16 -6.24 -2.08
CA MET A 384 13.16 -7.30 -2.14
C MET A 384 14.19 -7.03 -3.26
N ARG A 385 13.72 -6.64 -4.45
CA ARG A 385 14.60 -6.33 -5.59
C ARG A 385 15.40 -5.05 -5.37
N PHE A 386 14.78 -4.04 -4.78
CA PHE A 386 15.41 -2.75 -4.52
C PHE A 386 16.54 -2.86 -3.51
N THR A 387 16.30 -3.55 -2.39
CA THR A 387 17.32 -3.76 -1.35
C THR A 387 18.32 -4.87 -1.70
N GLY A 388 18.05 -5.66 -2.75
CA GLY A 388 18.80 -6.86 -3.09
C GLY A 388 18.63 -8.02 -2.11
N SER A 389 17.66 -7.95 -1.19
CA SER A 389 17.43 -8.95 -0.16
C SER A 389 15.96 -9.01 0.27
N ASP A 390 15.42 -10.21 0.49
CA ASP A 390 14.08 -10.37 1.05
C ASP A 390 14.01 -10.00 2.55
N LYS A 391 15.14 -9.66 3.20
CA LYS A 391 15.20 -9.42 4.65
C LYS A 391 14.50 -8.11 5.08
N PHE A 392 13.54 -8.23 6.01
CA PHE A 392 12.80 -7.09 6.56
C PHE A 392 12.83 -7.00 8.10
N VAL A 393 12.97 -8.13 8.81
CA VAL A 393 12.99 -8.27 10.29
C VAL A 393 12.21 -7.17 11.03
N LYS A 394 10.89 -7.35 11.14
CA LYS A 394 10.00 -6.44 11.86
C LYS A 394 9.20 -7.20 12.90
N LYS A 395 8.93 -6.55 14.03
CA LYS A 395 8.02 -7.05 15.07
C LYS A 395 7.05 -5.95 15.50
N ILE A 396 5.83 -6.35 15.84
CA ILE A 396 4.79 -5.50 16.41
C ILE A 396 4.23 -6.22 17.62
N VAL A 397 4.12 -5.51 18.75
CA VAL A 397 3.57 -6.04 19.99
C VAL A 397 2.21 -5.40 20.23
N PHE A 398 1.21 -6.23 20.44
CA PHE A 398 -0.13 -5.85 20.84
C PHE A 398 -0.28 -6.12 22.34
N GLU A 399 -0.54 -5.06 23.10
CA GLU A 399 -0.76 -5.15 24.54
C GLU A 399 -2.09 -5.83 24.86
N PRO A 400 -2.24 -6.45 26.05
CA PRO A 400 -3.51 -7.02 26.47
C PRO A 400 -4.67 -6.02 26.36
N GLY A 401 -5.78 -6.46 25.75
CA GLY A 401 -7.00 -5.67 25.59
C GLY A 401 -6.94 -4.59 24.48
N SER A 402 -5.88 -4.56 23.67
CA SER A 402 -5.68 -3.56 22.61
C SER A 402 -6.43 -3.81 21.30
N SER A 403 -7.15 -4.93 21.16
CA SER A 403 -7.98 -5.23 19.98
C SER A 403 -9.00 -4.13 19.72
N ARG A 404 -9.10 -3.70 18.47
CA ARG A 404 -10.14 -2.76 17.99
C ARG A 404 -11.49 -3.45 17.82
N MET A 405 -11.50 -4.74 17.46
CA MET A 405 -12.74 -5.50 17.24
C MET A 405 -13.29 -6.13 18.52
N ASP A 406 -12.42 -6.47 19.47
CA ASP A 406 -12.73 -7.09 20.78
C ASP A 406 -12.05 -6.31 21.94
N PRO A 407 -12.35 -5.00 22.11
CA PRO A 407 -11.64 -4.14 23.06
C PRO A 407 -11.77 -4.62 24.50
N LYS A 408 -10.67 -4.56 25.26
CA LYS A 408 -10.54 -5.04 26.65
C LYS A 408 -10.72 -6.55 26.82
N VAL A 409 -10.90 -7.31 25.74
CA VAL A 409 -11.07 -8.76 25.76
C VAL A 409 -9.91 -9.46 25.05
N SER A 410 -9.51 -8.94 23.89
CA SER A 410 -8.40 -9.46 23.09
C SER A 410 -7.32 -8.40 22.85
N PRO A 411 -6.05 -8.78 22.67
CA PRO A 411 -5.51 -10.08 23.07
C PRO A 411 -5.55 -10.20 24.60
N ARG A 412 -5.67 -11.41 25.15
CA ARG A 412 -5.69 -11.66 26.60
C ARG A 412 -4.29 -11.54 27.21
N VAL A 413 -3.27 -11.86 26.41
CA VAL A 413 -1.86 -11.72 26.74
C VAL A 413 -1.16 -10.92 25.65
N ALA A 414 -0.02 -10.30 25.99
CA ALA A 414 0.78 -9.58 25.01
C ALA A 414 1.07 -10.48 23.80
N THR A 415 0.68 -10.05 22.61
CA THR A 415 0.73 -10.84 21.39
C THR A 415 1.67 -10.17 20.40
N THR A 416 2.67 -10.91 19.91
CA THR A 416 3.68 -10.37 19.00
C THR A 416 3.50 -10.91 17.59
N LEU A 417 3.38 -10.02 16.61
CA LEU A 417 3.58 -10.34 15.19
C LEU A 417 5.04 -10.11 14.84
N HIS A 418 5.60 -11.01 14.02
CA HIS A 418 6.99 -10.94 13.59
C HIS A 418 7.10 -11.44 12.15
N TRP A 419 7.96 -10.79 11.37
CA TRP A 419 8.30 -11.17 10.01
C TRP A 419 9.81 -11.05 9.82
N ALA A 420 10.45 -12.11 9.34
CA ALA A 420 11.86 -12.09 8.98
C ALA A 420 12.08 -11.48 7.58
N SER A 421 11.08 -11.58 6.70
CA SER A 421 11.18 -11.17 5.29
C SER A 421 9.99 -10.36 4.77
N PHE A 422 10.16 -9.69 3.62
CA PHE A 422 9.06 -9.04 2.91
C PHE A 422 8.03 -10.06 2.42
N SER A 423 8.51 -11.21 1.93
CA SER A 423 7.63 -12.33 1.54
C SER A 423 6.75 -12.80 2.69
N GLU A 424 7.30 -13.00 3.89
CA GLU A 424 6.52 -13.38 5.07
C GLU A 424 5.50 -12.31 5.46
N ALA A 425 5.86 -11.04 5.36
CA ALA A 425 4.95 -9.93 5.63
C ALA A 425 3.79 -9.90 4.62
N ALA A 426 4.08 -10.02 3.32
CA ALA A 426 3.05 -10.10 2.29
C ALA A 426 2.17 -11.36 2.42
N ASP A 427 2.76 -12.48 2.80
CA ASP A 427 2.03 -13.72 3.02
C ASP A 427 1.09 -13.62 4.23
N GLN A 428 1.53 -12.98 5.32
CA GLN A 428 0.64 -12.74 6.45
C GLN A 428 -0.44 -11.70 6.12
N ALA A 429 -0.14 -10.69 5.30
CA ALA A 429 -1.12 -9.72 4.82
C ALA A 429 -2.25 -10.39 4.03
N GLY A 430 -1.90 -11.38 3.19
CA GLY A 430 -2.91 -12.19 2.49
C GLY A 430 -3.72 -13.07 3.46
N PHE A 431 -3.03 -13.79 4.35
CA PHE A 431 -3.67 -14.66 5.33
C PHE A 431 -4.63 -13.90 6.25
N SER A 432 -4.32 -12.64 6.58
CA SER A 432 -5.17 -11.76 7.39
C SER A 432 -6.59 -11.63 6.85
N ARG A 433 -6.76 -11.71 5.52
CA ARG A 433 -8.07 -11.56 4.87
C ARG A 433 -8.93 -12.81 5.02
N ARG A 434 -8.30 -13.98 5.13
CA ARG A 434 -8.93 -15.27 5.39
C ARG A 434 -9.39 -15.37 6.84
N VAL A 435 -8.49 -15.13 7.80
CA VAL A 435 -8.86 -15.11 9.24
C VAL A 435 -9.81 -13.97 9.56
N GLY A 436 -9.72 -12.86 8.85
CA GLY A 436 -10.69 -11.76 8.91
C GLY A 436 -12.08 -12.12 8.36
N GLY A 437 -12.22 -13.23 7.64
CA GLY A 437 -13.49 -13.77 7.13
C GLY A 437 -13.99 -13.11 5.83
N ILE A 438 -13.15 -12.42 5.08
CA ILE A 438 -13.59 -11.56 3.96
C ILE A 438 -13.04 -11.98 2.59
N HIS A 439 -12.14 -12.96 2.54
CA HIS A 439 -11.60 -13.56 1.33
C HIS A 439 -11.46 -15.08 1.48
N PHE A 440 -11.61 -15.81 0.36
CA PHE A 440 -11.31 -17.24 0.28
C PHE A 440 -9.82 -17.48 0.05
N GLU A 441 -9.33 -18.69 0.34
CA GLU A 441 -7.92 -19.03 0.15
C GLU A 441 -7.44 -18.81 -1.28
N GLU A 442 -8.20 -19.21 -2.31
CA GLU A 442 -7.75 -19.00 -3.68
C GLU A 442 -7.72 -17.51 -4.07
N GLY A 443 -8.69 -16.71 -3.63
CA GLY A 443 -8.67 -15.27 -3.85
C GLY A 443 -7.42 -14.61 -3.27
N ASP A 444 -6.99 -15.08 -2.10
CA ASP A 444 -5.72 -14.71 -1.50
C ASP A 444 -4.51 -15.20 -2.31
N MET A 445 -4.37 -16.53 -2.51
CA MET A 445 -3.20 -17.13 -3.14
C MET A 445 -2.99 -16.64 -4.58
N ARG A 446 -4.06 -16.53 -5.38
CA ARG A 446 -4.01 -15.99 -6.74
C ARG A 446 -3.70 -14.50 -6.75
N GLY A 447 -4.20 -13.76 -5.76
CA GLY A 447 -3.83 -12.36 -5.54
C GLY A 447 -2.34 -12.20 -5.28
N ARG A 448 -1.74 -13.04 -4.41
CA ARG A 448 -0.29 -12.99 -4.15
C ARG A 448 0.52 -13.33 -5.41
N THR A 449 0.14 -14.40 -6.13
CA THR A 449 0.80 -14.76 -7.39
C THR A 449 0.74 -13.62 -8.40
N LEU A 450 -0.45 -13.02 -8.60
CA LEU A 450 -0.62 -11.87 -9.47
C LEU A 450 0.28 -10.70 -9.04
N GLY A 451 0.27 -10.37 -7.75
CA GLY A 451 1.09 -9.29 -7.19
C GLY A 451 2.58 -9.48 -7.47
N ARG A 452 3.13 -10.68 -7.25
CA ARG A 452 4.55 -10.96 -7.54
C ARG A 452 4.87 -10.74 -9.03
N ILE A 453 4.03 -11.22 -9.94
CA ILE A 453 4.23 -11.02 -11.39
C ILE A 453 4.21 -9.53 -11.75
N VAL A 454 3.27 -8.77 -11.17
CA VAL A 454 3.20 -7.32 -11.35
C VAL A 454 4.45 -6.63 -10.80
N GLY A 455 4.93 -7.01 -9.61
CA GLY A 455 6.14 -6.46 -9.00
C GLY A 455 7.39 -6.68 -9.87
N VAL A 456 7.55 -7.87 -10.45
CA VAL A 456 8.62 -8.18 -11.42
C VAL A 456 8.51 -7.28 -12.66
N THR A 457 7.30 -7.13 -13.20
CA THR A 457 7.07 -6.33 -14.41
C THR A 457 7.33 -4.85 -14.17
N ALA A 458 6.89 -4.32 -13.03
CA ALA A 458 7.16 -2.95 -12.62
C ALA A 458 8.66 -2.70 -12.40
N TRP A 459 9.37 -3.67 -11.82
CA TRP A 459 10.83 -3.60 -11.70
C TRP A 459 11.53 -3.53 -13.05
N GLN A 460 11.13 -4.37 -14.02
CA GLN A 460 11.67 -4.34 -15.38
C GLN A 460 11.43 -2.98 -16.04
N LYS A 461 10.20 -2.45 -15.93
CA LYS A 461 9.85 -1.13 -16.47
C LYS A 461 10.67 -0.01 -15.84
N TYR A 462 10.90 -0.09 -14.53
CA TYR A 462 11.76 0.87 -13.82
C TYR A 462 13.20 0.87 -14.35
N GLN A 463 13.79 -0.30 -14.61
CA GLN A 463 15.15 -0.39 -15.17
C GLN A 463 15.27 0.29 -16.56
N GLU A 464 14.22 0.23 -17.38
CA GLU A 464 14.19 0.98 -18.66
C GLU A 464 14.32 2.49 -18.44
N TYR A 465 13.67 3.04 -17.41
CA TYR A 465 13.76 4.47 -17.10
C TYR A 465 15.11 4.89 -16.54
N LEU A 466 15.91 3.98 -15.98
CA LEU A 466 17.28 4.28 -15.54
C LEU A 466 18.33 4.20 -16.65
N GLY A 467 17.95 3.76 -17.86
CA GLY A 467 18.90 3.56 -18.96
C GLY A 467 19.83 2.35 -18.74
N THR A 468 19.45 1.40 -17.88
CA THR A 468 20.26 0.22 -17.51
C THR A 468 19.92 -1.02 -18.35
N SER A 469 19.32 -0.86 -19.54
CA SER A 469 18.79 -1.93 -20.41
C SER A 469 19.82 -2.93 -20.98
N GLY A 470 21.04 -3.00 -20.43
CA GLY A 470 22.16 -3.77 -20.97
C GLY A 470 22.63 -5.01 -20.18
N SER A 471 22.05 -5.38 -19.03
CA SER A 471 22.69 -6.44 -18.20
C SER A 471 21.79 -7.47 -17.50
N LEU A 472 20.51 -7.66 -17.89
CA LEU A 472 19.64 -8.63 -17.21
C LEU A 472 18.85 -9.52 -18.16
N VAL A 473 19.56 -10.35 -18.92
CA VAL A 473 19.04 -11.61 -19.46
C VAL A 473 19.99 -12.75 -19.06
N SER A 474 20.04 -13.10 -17.78
CA SER A 474 20.57 -14.41 -17.35
C SER A 474 20.30 -14.71 -15.87
N SER A 475 19.06 -15.05 -15.51
CA SER A 475 18.77 -15.99 -14.40
C SER A 475 17.27 -16.05 -14.04
N VAL A 476 16.43 -16.49 -14.97
CA VAL A 476 15.18 -17.16 -14.58
C VAL A 476 15.17 -18.50 -15.31
N ARG A 477 15.65 -19.54 -14.63
CA ARG A 477 15.35 -20.91 -15.04
C ARG A 477 13.93 -21.23 -14.57
N PRO A 478 13.03 -21.66 -15.46
CA PRO A 478 11.71 -22.12 -15.07
C PRO A 478 11.83 -23.57 -14.55
N GLU A 479 12.05 -23.74 -13.25
CA GLU A 479 11.82 -25.03 -12.60
C GLU A 479 11.01 -24.82 -11.32
N GLN A 480 9.72 -25.12 -11.43
CA GLN A 480 8.87 -25.87 -10.49
C GLN A 480 7.42 -25.40 -10.58
N GLN A 481 6.78 -25.77 -11.70
CA GLN A 481 5.38 -26.17 -11.68
C GLN A 481 5.37 -27.71 -11.71
N ARG A 482 5.20 -28.32 -10.54
CA ARG A 482 4.53 -29.60 -10.36
C ARG A 482 3.67 -29.51 -9.11
#